data_AF-A0A9L0KF21-F1
#
_entry.id   AF-A0A9L0KF21-F1
#
_cell.length_a   1.000
_cell.length_b   1.000
_cell.length_c   1.000
_cell.angle_alpha   90.00
_cell.angle_beta   90.00
_cell.angle_gamma   90.00
#
_symmetry.space_group_name_H-M   'P 1'
#
loop_
_entity.id
_entity.type
_entity.pdbx_description
1 polymer ?
#
loop_
_entity_poly.entity_id
_entity_poly.type
_entity_poly.pdbx_seq_one_letter_code
_entity_poly.pdbx_strand_id
1 'polypeptide(L)'
;MGPWSGSFLAAFLVLLSTVGPARCDTPANCTYPDLLGTWVFQVGRSGSQRDINCSVVGPPEKKVVVHLEKLDTAYDDLGNSGHFTIVYNQGFEIVLNDYKWFAFFKLLNRVPIEALS
;
A
#
# COMPACT_ATOMS: atom_id res chain seq x y z
N MET A 1 26.70 25.93 40.69
CA MET A 1 25.78 24.88 40.20
C MET A 1 24.99 25.52 39.06
N GLY A 2 25.44 25.34 37.83
CA GLY A 2 25.03 26.17 36.68
C GLY A 2 23.68 25.76 36.08
N PRO A 3 22.88 26.70 35.54
CA PRO A 3 21.54 26.49 34.99
C PRO A 3 21.48 25.62 33.71
N TRP A 4 22.59 25.03 33.27
CA TRP A 4 22.73 24.34 31.99
C TRP A 4 22.02 22.96 31.98
N SER A 5 21.94 22.24 33.10
CA SER A 5 21.34 20.89 33.14
C SER A 5 19.82 20.88 32.92
N GLY A 6 19.11 21.92 33.38
CA GLY A 6 17.65 22.02 33.27
C GLY A 6 17.16 22.25 31.84
N SER A 7 17.95 22.96 31.02
CA SER A 7 17.57 23.32 29.65
C SER A 7 17.59 22.13 28.70
N PHE A 8 18.52 21.18 28.88
CA PHE A 8 18.57 19.95 28.10
C PHE A 8 17.45 18.98 28.47
N LEU A 9 17.13 18.87 29.76
CA LEU A 9 16.02 18.06 30.23
C LEU A 9 14.69 18.59 29.69
N ALA A 10 14.48 19.92 29.73
CA ALA A 10 13.31 20.56 29.16
C ALA A 10 13.21 20.34 27.64
N ALA A 11 14.30 20.50 26.89
CA ALA A 11 14.33 20.25 25.45
C ALA A 11 14.03 18.77 25.10
N PHE A 12 14.56 17.83 25.89
CA PHE A 12 14.30 16.39 25.71
C PHE A 12 12.84 16.02 25.98
N LEU A 13 12.24 16.57 27.04
CA LEU A 13 10.82 16.35 27.36
C LEU A 13 9.90 16.94 26.29
N VAL A 14 10.24 18.11 25.72
CA VAL A 14 9.52 18.69 24.58
C VAL A 14 9.62 17.76 23.36
N LEU A 15 10.81 17.23 23.06
CA LEU A 15 10.99 16.29 21.94
C LEU A 15 10.10 15.05 22.11
N LEU A 16 10.10 14.44 23.30
CA LEU A 16 9.27 13.26 23.59
C LEU A 16 7.77 13.55 23.51
N SER A 17 7.33 14.76 23.86
CA SER A 17 5.92 15.15 23.77
C SER A 17 5.40 15.31 22.33
N THR A 18 6.30 15.37 21.34
CA THR A 18 5.94 15.48 19.91
C THR A 18 5.84 14.12 19.20
N VAL A 19 6.20 13.01 19.86
CA VAL A 19 6.14 11.68 19.26
C VAL A 19 4.73 11.09 19.42
N GLY A 20 3.90 11.27 18.39
CA GLY A 20 2.59 10.62 18.29
C GLY A 20 2.70 9.15 17.86
N PRO A 21 1.66 8.32 18.12
CA PRO A 21 1.63 6.95 17.66
C PRO A 21 1.63 6.89 16.12
N ALA A 22 2.64 6.23 15.54
CA ALA A 22 2.67 5.91 14.11
C ALA A 22 1.94 4.59 13.87
N ARG A 23 0.90 4.60 13.04
CA ARG A 23 0.35 3.37 12.46
C ARG A 23 1.14 3.08 11.19
N CYS A 24 2.06 2.12 11.27
CA CYS A 24 2.91 1.76 10.14
C CYS A 24 2.21 0.79 9.18
N ASP A 25 1.31 -0.04 9.70
CA ASP A 25 0.61 -1.06 8.91
C ASP A 25 -0.86 -0.69 8.69
N THR A 26 -1.40 -1.09 7.55
CA THR A 26 -2.85 -1.11 7.35
C THR A 26 -3.42 -2.31 8.10
N PRO A 27 -4.70 -2.30 8.50
CA PRO A 27 -5.29 -3.43 9.19
C PRO A 27 -5.62 -4.61 8.25
N ALA A 28 -5.17 -4.59 6.99
CA ALA A 28 -5.30 -5.72 6.08
C ALA A 28 -4.42 -6.90 6.53
N ASN A 29 -4.92 -8.11 6.35
CA ASN A 29 -4.20 -9.36 6.62
C ASN A 29 -4.50 -10.38 5.50
N CYS A 30 -4.22 -9.99 4.26
CA CYS A 30 -4.47 -10.82 3.08
C CYS A 30 -3.31 -11.80 2.85
N THR A 31 -3.61 -12.94 2.25
CA THR A 31 -2.62 -14.00 1.98
C THR A 31 -2.23 -14.03 0.50
N TYR A 32 -1.10 -14.66 0.19
CA TYR A 32 -0.64 -14.83 -1.18
C TYR A 32 -1.67 -15.51 -2.10
N PRO A 33 -2.38 -16.58 -1.68
CA PRO A 33 -3.48 -17.14 -2.47
C PRO A 33 -4.63 -16.16 -2.75
N ASP A 34 -4.90 -15.18 -1.86
CA ASP A 34 -5.92 -14.14 -2.11
C ASP A 34 -5.51 -13.18 -3.24
N LEU A 35 -4.20 -13.08 -3.54
CA LEU A 35 -3.66 -12.26 -4.62
C LEU A 35 -3.72 -12.96 -5.98
N LEU A 36 -3.67 -14.28 -6.03
CA LEU A 36 -3.64 -15.03 -7.29
C LEU A 36 -4.97 -14.91 -8.06
N GLY A 37 -4.87 -14.93 -9.39
CA GLY A 37 -6.04 -14.89 -10.27
C GLY A 37 -6.09 -13.64 -11.15
N THR A 38 -7.29 -13.24 -11.54
CA THR A 38 -7.51 -12.18 -12.53
C THR A 38 -7.97 -10.89 -11.84
N TRP A 39 -7.23 -9.81 -12.06
CA TRP A 39 -7.50 -8.48 -11.55
C TRP A 39 -7.91 -7.54 -12.66
N VAL A 40 -8.83 -6.63 -12.35
CA VAL A 40 -9.27 -5.55 -13.24
C VAL A 40 -8.92 -4.22 -12.60
N PHE A 41 -7.95 -3.52 -13.17
CA PHE A 41 -7.56 -2.17 -12.73
C PHE A 41 -8.35 -1.12 -13.49
N GLN A 42 -9.06 -0.29 -12.72
CA GLN A 42 -9.74 0.90 -13.21
C GLN A 42 -8.81 2.09 -13.02
N VAL A 43 -8.29 2.63 -14.11
CA VAL A 43 -7.20 3.62 -14.09
C VAL A 43 -7.77 5.00 -14.44
N GLY A 44 -7.44 5.99 -13.61
CA GLY A 44 -7.79 7.40 -13.87
C GLY A 44 -6.93 8.02 -14.98
N ARG A 45 -6.95 9.36 -15.04
CA ARG A 45 -6.23 10.14 -16.05
C ARG A 45 -4.74 9.82 -16.11
N SER A 46 -4.27 9.46 -17.30
CA SER A 46 -2.85 9.19 -17.57
C SER A 46 -2.03 10.48 -17.79
N GLY A 47 -0.70 10.40 -17.64
CA GLY A 47 0.21 11.52 -17.91
C GLY A 47 0.41 12.49 -16.73
N SER A 48 -0.14 12.14 -15.57
CA SER A 48 0.09 12.87 -14.33
C SER A 48 1.54 12.70 -13.87
N GLN A 49 2.10 13.74 -13.25
CA GLN A 49 3.45 13.71 -12.69
C GLN A 49 3.44 12.98 -11.34
N ARG A 50 4.63 12.81 -10.74
CA ARG A 50 4.83 12.13 -9.44
C ARG A 50 4.06 12.75 -8.26
N ASP A 51 3.54 13.95 -8.42
CA ASP A 51 2.77 14.73 -7.42
C ASP A 51 1.26 14.48 -7.48
N ILE A 52 0.81 13.49 -8.28
CA ILE A 52 -0.60 13.09 -8.31
C ILE A 52 -1.12 12.66 -6.93
N ASN A 53 -2.30 13.19 -6.57
CA ASN A 53 -2.99 12.82 -5.35
C ASN A 53 -3.93 11.62 -5.58
N CYS A 54 -3.44 10.41 -5.31
CA CYS A 54 -4.24 9.17 -5.40
C CYS A 54 -5.28 9.01 -4.27
N SER A 55 -5.34 9.91 -3.28
CA SER A 55 -6.41 9.91 -2.26
C SER A 55 -7.73 10.43 -2.82
N VAL A 56 -7.70 11.20 -3.91
CA VAL A 56 -8.89 11.69 -4.61
C VAL A 56 -8.87 11.15 -6.03
N VAL A 57 -9.28 9.88 -6.16
CA VAL A 57 -9.37 9.23 -7.47
C VAL A 57 -10.62 9.73 -8.19
N GLY A 58 -10.43 10.36 -9.35
CA GLY A 58 -11.52 10.77 -10.25
C GLY A 58 -12.20 9.58 -10.93
N PRO A 59 -13.11 9.83 -11.90
CA PRO A 59 -13.72 8.75 -12.68
C PRO A 59 -12.64 7.96 -13.43
N PRO A 60 -12.78 6.62 -13.54
CA PRO A 60 -11.85 5.82 -14.32
C PRO A 60 -12.01 6.11 -15.82
N GLU A 61 -10.87 6.22 -16.52
CA GLU A 61 -10.81 6.49 -17.95
C GLU A 61 -10.37 5.24 -18.74
N LYS A 62 -9.66 4.32 -18.11
CA LYS A 62 -9.11 3.11 -18.74
C LYS A 62 -9.30 1.88 -17.87
N LYS A 63 -9.35 0.72 -18.52
CA LYS A 63 -9.42 -0.59 -17.88
C LYS A 63 -8.21 -1.41 -18.31
N VAL A 64 -7.53 -2.04 -17.33
CA VAL A 64 -6.41 -2.97 -17.57
C VAL A 64 -6.74 -4.28 -16.86
N VAL A 65 -6.60 -5.39 -17.58
CA VAL A 65 -6.76 -6.75 -17.02
C VAL A 65 -5.39 -7.36 -16.82
N VAL A 66 -5.15 -7.92 -15.64
CA VAL A 66 -3.87 -8.56 -15.29
C VAL A 66 -4.15 -9.90 -14.64
N HIS A 67 -3.41 -10.91 -15.04
CA HIS A 67 -3.46 -12.26 -14.50
C HIS A 67 -2.19 -12.52 -13.68
N LEU A 68 -2.37 -13.02 -12.46
CA LEU A 68 -1.30 -13.32 -11.52
C LEU A 68 -1.26 -14.82 -11.25
N GLU A 69 -0.17 -15.45 -11.66
CA GLU A 69 0.04 -16.89 -11.55
C GLU A 69 1.24 -17.21 -10.66
N LYS A 70 1.11 -18.31 -9.91
CA LYS A 70 2.20 -18.81 -9.07
C LYS A 70 3.46 -19.10 -9.94
N LEU A 71 4.67 -18.74 -9.53
CA LEU A 71 5.11 -18.14 -8.25
C LEU A 71 5.11 -16.61 -8.22
N ASP A 72 5.39 -15.97 -9.34
CA ASP A 72 5.54 -14.52 -9.43
C ASP A 72 5.22 -14.01 -10.85
N THR A 73 4.56 -14.80 -11.69
CA THR A 73 4.28 -14.44 -13.09
C THR A 73 3.06 -13.52 -13.19
N ALA A 74 3.23 -12.37 -13.85
CA ALA A 74 2.13 -11.50 -14.26
C ALA A 74 2.02 -11.46 -15.78
N TYR A 75 0.80 -11.46 -16.33
CA TYR A 75 0.58 -11.23 -17.77
C TYR A 75 -0.73 -10.48 -18.03
N ASP A 76 -0.85 -9.90 -19.23
CA ASP A 76 -2.06 -9.24 -19.71
C ASP A 76 -2.65 -9.92 -20.95
N ASP A 77 -3.83 -9.46 -21.37
CA ASP A 77 -4.54 -9.96 -22.56
C ASP A 77 -3.80 -9.69 -23.88
N LEU A 78 -2.76 -8.84 -23.87
CA LEU A 78 -1.95 -8.50 -25.04
C LEU A 78 -0.73 -9.43 -25.20
N GLY A 79 -0.53 -10.36 -24.27
CA GLY A 79 0.59 -11.30 -24.27
C GLY A 79 1.88 -10.73 -23.68
N ASN A 80 1.83 -9.59 -23.00
CA ASN A 80 2.98 -9.10 -22.24
C ASN A 80 3.13 -9.94 -20.97
N SER A 81 4.37 -10.19 -20.57
CA SER A 81 4.69 -10.87 -19.32
C SER A 81 5.59 -10.02 -18.44
N GLY A 82 5.54 -10.29 -17.14
CA GLY A 82 6.26 -9.57 -16.11
C GLY A 82 6.20 -10.32 -14.78
N HIS A 83 6.49 -9.59 -13.70
CA HIS A 83 6.59 -10.17 -12.37
C HIS A 83 5.70 -9.47 -11.37
N PHE A 84 5.25 -10.18 -10.33
CA PHE A 84 4.58 -9.58 -9.18
C PHE A 84 5.14 -10.12 -7.87
N THR A 85 4.96 -9.35 -6.80
CA THR A 85 5.26 -9.78 -5.44
C THR A 85 4.17 -9.29 -4.49
N ILE A 86 3.88 -10.10 -3.47
CA ILE A 86 3.05 -9.66 -2.35
C ILE A 86 3.93 -8.86 -1.37
N VAL A 87 3.40 -7.74 -0.89
CA VAL A 87 4.04 -6.95 0.16
C VAL A 87 3.48 -7.42 1.50
N TYR A 88 4.15 -8.42 2.08
CA TYR A 88 3.73 -9.11 3.31
C TYR A 88 2.26 -9.57 3.24
N ASN A 89 1.36 -8.90 3.96
CA ASN A 89 -0.09 -9.11 3.94
C ASN A 89 -0.87 -7.82 3.62
N GLN A 90 -0.15 -6.77 3.19
CA GLN A 90 -0.62 -5.39 3.12
C GLN A 90 -1.07 -5.00 1.72
N GLY A 91 -0.38 -5.50 0.70
CA GLY A 91 -0.60 -5.10 -0.68
C GLY A 91 0.23 -5.91 -1.65
N PHE A 92 0.43 -5.38 -2.85
CA PHE A 92 1.21 -6.02 -3.90
C PHE A 92 1.92 -4.99 -4.78
N GLU A 93 3.00 -5.43 -5.42
CA GLU A 93 3.65 -4.73 -6.53
C GLU A 93 3.64 -5.63 -7.78
N ILE A 94 3.30 -5.07 -8.94
CA ILE A 94 3.37 -5.75 -10.24
C ILE A 94 4.21 -4.91 -11.19
N VAL A 95 5.17 -5.51 -11.87
CA VAL A 95 5.96 -4.91 -12.96
C VAL A 95 5.58 -5.61 -14.25
N LEU A 96 4.90 -4.90 -15.16
CA LEU A 96 4.36 -5.45 -16.40
C LEU A 96 4.29 -4.37 -17.48
N ASN A 97 4.75 -4.70 -18.69
CA ASN A 97 4.72 -3.82 -19.87
C ASN A 97 5.31 -2.41 -19.59
N ASP A 98 6.48 -2.37 -18.94
CA ASP A 98 7.17 -1.15 -18.50
C ASP A 98 6.42 -0.25 -17.49
N TYR A 99 5.30 -0.72 -16.93
CA TYR A 99 4.58 -0.06 -15.83
C TYR A 99 4.78 -0.80 -14.51
N LYS A 100 4.74 -0.03 -13.42
CA LYS A 100 4.70 -0.54 -12.05
C LYS A 100 3.36 -0.22 -11.40
N TRP A 101 2.70 -1.24 -10.87
CA TRP A 101 1.43 -1.16 -10.17
C TRP A 101 1.66 -1.43 -8.69
N PHE A 102 1.13 -0.57 -7.83
CA PHE A 102 1.20 -0.74 -6.39
C PHE A 102 -0.13 -0.34 -5.75
N ALA A 103 -0.65 -1.20 -4.87
CA ALA A 103 -1.82 -0.88 -4.07
C ALA A 103 -1.81 -1.67 -2.76
N PHE A 104 -2.37 -1.07 -1.71
CA PHE A 104 -2.76 -1.80 -0.51
C PHE A 104 -4.08 -2.54 -0.77
N PHE A 105 -4.25 -3.70 -0.13
CA PHE A 105 -5.54 -4.38 -0.12
C PHE A 105 -6.58 -3.53 0.60
N LYS A 106 -7.82 -3.58 0.10
CA LYS A 106 -8.94 -2.95 0.78
C LYS A 106 -9.18 -3.66 2.11
N LEU A 107 -9.35 -2.89 3.18
CA LEU A 107 -9.91 -3.42 4.42
C LEU A 107 -11.34 -3.87 4.15
N LEU A 108 -11.53 -5.18 3.99
CA LEU A 108 -12.83 -5.78 4.21
C LEU A 108 -13.01 -5.80 5.72
N ASN A 109 -14.12 -5.27 6.23
CA ASN A 109 -14.50 -5.41 7.64
C ASN A 109 -14.75 -6.90 7.99
N ARG A 110 -13.73 -7.76 7.91
CA ARG A 110 -13.73 -9.03 8.62
C ARG A 110 -13.51 -8.62 10.07
N VAL A 111 -14.61 -8.44 10.79
CA VAL A 111 -14.63 -8.24 12.25
C VAL A 111 -13.62 -9.24 12.84
N PRO A 112 -12.59 -8.79 13.56
CA PRO A 112 -11.73 -9.72 14.29
C PRO A 112 -12.62 -10.51 15.24
N ILE A 113 -12.50 -11.84 15.26
CA ILE A 113 -13.25 -12.69 16.20
C ILE A 113 -12.98 -12.26 17.67
N GLU A 114 -11.88 -11.53 17.92
CA GLU A 114 -11.52 -10.91 19.20
C GLU A 114 -12.43 -9.74 19.63
N ALA A 115 -13.34 -9.27 18.79
CA ALA A 115 -14.33 -8.24 19.13
C ALA A 115 -15.72 -8.81 19.53
N LEU A 116 -15.83 -10.14 19.70
CA LEU A 116 -17.07 -10.83 20.09
C LEU A 116 -16.98 -11.58 21.44
N SER A 117 -16.00 -11.26 22.30
CA SER A 117 -15.96 -11.73 23.69
C SER A 117 -16.32 -10.63 24.69
#